data_AF-A0A8J2WGT3-F1
#
_entry.id   AF-A0A8J2WGT3-F1
#
_cell.length_a   1.000
_cell.length_b   1.000
_cell.length_c   1.000
_cell.angle_alpha   90.00
_cell.angle_beta   90.00
_cell.angle_gamma   90.00
#
_symmetry.space_group_name_H-M   'P 1'
#
loop_
_entity.id
_entity.type
_entity.pdbx_description
1 polymer ?
#
loop_
_entity_poly.entity_id
_entity_poly.type
_entity_poly.pdbx_seq_one_letter_code
_entity_poly.pdbx_strand_id
1 'polypeptide(L)'
;MLLLLLQALLVASMRVERMRGPHATSTTRRAALANAATTTRRAALATAVALATTRRSNALQLEGEYADPNHVNGWRKIKVTGDRARITGQDDPGGPVWSIKGLATDSTIALLVEPGSVQPPAGTTMESVDDVIVPVFRGDIVADGIKWPDGNKWQRR
;
A
#
# COMPACT_ATOMS: atom_id res chain seq x y z
N MET A 1 -13.68 21.81 -83.95
CA MET A 1 -14.03 22.87 -84.93
C MET A 1 -14.93 23.87 -84.23
N LEU A 2 -14.73 25.17 -84.50
CA LEU A 2 -15.25 26.39 -83.83
C LEU A 2 -14.53 26.78 -82.53
N LEU A 3 -13.57 27.73 -82.52
CA LEU A 3 -13.66 29.23 -82.62
C LEU A 3 -14.39 29.84 -81.40
N LEU A 4 -13.95 30.86 -80.66
CA LEU A 4 -13.04 32.01 -80.84
C LEU A 4 -12.72 32.67 -79.46
N LEU A 5 -11.53 33.29 -79.35
CA LEU A 5 -11.17 34.66 -78.83
C LEU A 5 -11.93 35.25 -77.59
N LEU A 6 -11.35 36.01 -76.64
CA LEU A 6 -10.46 37.17 -76.75
C LEU A 6 -9.99 37.67 -75.34
N GLN A 7 -8.71 38.09 -75.25
CA GLN A 7 -7.99 39.18 -74.50
C GLN A 7 -8.75 40.03 -73.43
N ALA A 8 -8.19 40.65 -72.36
CA ALA A 8 -6.90 41.36 -72.19
C ALA A 8 -6.63 41.78 -70.70
N LEU A 9 -5.34 42.07 -70.37
CA LEU A 9 -4.73 43.11 -69.48
C LEU A 9 -5.42 43.50 -68.14
N LEU A 10 -4.76 43.71 -66.99
CA LEU A 10 -3.56 44.52 -66.71
C LEU A 10 -3.04 44.32 -65.25
N VAL A 11 -1.75 44.58 -65.12
CA VAL A 11 -0.77 44.65 -64.02
C VAL A 11 -1.17 45.25 -62.64
N ALA A 12 -0.42 44.77 -61.61
CA ALA A 12 -0.07 45.36 -60.29
C ALA A 12 -1.01 45.11 -59.09
N SER A 13 -0.51 44.41 -58.06
CA SER A 13 0.16 45.07 -56.94
C SER A 13 0.71 44.05 -55.92
N MET A 14 1.88 44.35 -55.38
CA MET A 14 2.51 43.62 -54.29
C MET A 14 1.68 43.74 -53.01
N ARG A 15 1.43 42.63 -52.33
CA ARG A 15 1.60 42.55 -50.87
C ARG A 15 1.73 41.09 -50.44
N VAL A 16 2.97 40.70 -50.12
CA VAL A 16 3.23 39.57 -49.25
C VAL A 16 2.78 39.99 -47.86
N GLU A 17 1.52 39.76 -47.54
CA GLU A 17 1.04 39.85 -46.17
C GLU A 17 1.33 38.49 -45.51
N ARG A 18 2.54 38.39 -44.93
CA ARG A 18 2.84 37.37 -43.92
C ARG A 18 1.81 37.54 -42.80
N MET A 19 0.72 36.80 -42.87
CA MET A 19 -0.11 36.55 -41.71
C MET A 19 0.65 35.63 -40.75
N ARG A 20 1.39 36.26 -39.83
CA ARG A 20 1.75 35.66 -38.55
C ARG A 20 0.45 35.31 -37.83
N GLY A 21 0.05 34.04 -37.91
CA GLY A 21 -0.96 33.49 -37.01
C GLY A 21 -0.50 33.58 -35.55
N PRO A 22 -1.42 33.70 -34.58
CA PRO A 22 -1.07 33.93 -33.18
C PRO A 22 -0.33 32.74 -32.58
N HIS A 23 0.91 32.98 -32.16
CA HIS A 23 1.76 32.09 -31.36
C HIS A 23 1.28 32.01 -29.89
N ALA A 24 -0.03 31.87 -29.65
CA ALA A 24 -0.62 31.93 -28.31
C ALA A 24 -1.10 30.56 -27.76
N THR A 25 -0.93 29.46 -28.49
CA THR A 25 -1.52 28.15 -28.12
C THR A 25 -0.53 27.12 -27.54
N SER A 26 0.78 27.30 -27.73
CA SER A 26 1.79 26.32 -27.27
C SER A 26 2.15 26.49 -25.79
N THR A 27 2.29 27.73 -25.32
CA THR A 27 2.73 28.05 -23.94
C THR A 27 1.66 27.71 -22.91
N THR A 28 0.40 28.03 -23.19
CA THR A 28 -0.74 27.79 -22.28
C THR A 28 -0.99 26.29 -22.06
N ARG A 29 -0.85 25.47 -23.11
CA ARG A 29 -1.04 24.02 -23.03
C ARG A 29 0.09 23.34 -22.25
N ARG A 30 1.34 23.77 -22.44
CA ARG A 30 2.49 23.26 -21.67
C ARG A 30 2.41 23.65 -20.19
N ALA A 31 2.03 24.89 -19.89
CA ALA A 31 1.83 25.35 -18.51
C ALA A 31 0.70 24.58 -17.81
N ALA A 32 -0.42 24.33 -18.50
CA ALA A 32 -1.53 23.54 -17.97
C ALA A 32 -1.13 22.08 -17.69
N LEU A 33 -0.37 21.44 -18.59
CA LEU A 33 0.12 20.06 -18.40
C LEU A 33 1.15 19.95 -17.26
N ALA A 34 2.06 20.93 -17.12
CA ALA A 34 3.01 20.97 -16.03
C ALA A 34 2.33 21.18 -14.67
N ASN A 35 1.32 22.05 -14.61
CA ASN A 35 0.52 22.26 -13.42
C ASN A 35 -0.30 21.00 -13.06
N ALA A 36 -0.92 20.36 -14.04
CA ALA A 36 -1.64 19.10 -13.83
C ALA A 36 -0.73 17.98 -13.30
N ALA A 37 0.45 17.79 -13.91
CA ALA A 37 1.43 16.80 -13.44
C ALA A 37 1.93 17.09 -12.02
N THR A 38 2.10 18.37 -11.66
CA THR A 38 2.52 18.79 -10.32
C THR A 38 1.41 18.54 -9.29
N THR A 39 0.15 18.85 -9.64
CA THR A 39 -1.02 18.57 -8.79
C THR A 39 -1.19 17.07 -8.55
N THR A 40 -1.08 16.23 -9.60
CA THR A 40 -1.18 14.77 -9.46
C THR A 40 -0.08 14.21 -8.57
N ARG A 41 1.18 14.67 -8.73
CA ARG A 41 2.29 14.23 -7.87
C ARG A 41 2.09 14.65 -6.41
N ARG A 42 1.62 15.87 -6.16
CA ARG A 42 1.32 16.35 -4.80
C ARG A 42 0.17 15.58 -4.15
N ALA A 43 -0.89 15.29 -4.91
CA ALA A 43 -2.00 14.47 -4.45
C ALA A 43 -1.54 13.04 -4.14
N ALA A 44 -0.76 12.41 -5.02
CA ALA A 44 -0.21 11.08 -4.78
C ALA A 44 0.70 11.03 -3.53
N LEU A 45 1.55 12.04 -3.34
CA LEU A 45 2.41 12.16 -2.16
C LEU A 45 1.59 12.36 -0.87
N ALA A 46 0.58 13.24 -0.89
CA ALA A 46 -0.29 13.46 0.26
C ALA A 46 -1.04 12.16 0.66
N THR A 47 -1.56 11.43 -0.32
CA THR A 47 -2.20 10.13 -0.10
C THR A 47 -1.22 9.10 0.48
N ALA A 48 -0.01 9.00 -0.07
CA ALA A 48 1.02 8.09 0.44
C ALA A 48 1.43 8.42 1.89
N VAL A 49 1.55 9.71 2.22
CA VAL A 49 1.86 10.16 3.59
C VAL A 49 0.71 9.85 4.54
N ALA A 50 -0.55 10.09 4.16
CA ALA A 50 -1.70 9.77 5.00
C ALA A 50 -1.84 8.26 5.27
N LEU A 51 -1.61 7.42 4.25
CA LEU A 51 -1.56 5.96 4.38
C LEU A 51 -0.42 5.53 5.31
N ALA A 52 0.79 6.09 5.15
CA ALA A 52 1.93 5.76 5.99
C ALA A 52 1.71 6.15 7.46
N THR A 53 1.14 7.32 7.73
CA THR A 53 0.82 7.77 9.09
C THR A 53 -0.23 6.87 9.74
N THR A 54 -1.32 6.55 9.02
CA THR A 54 -2.38 5.67 9.54
C THR A 54 -1.83 4.28 9.87
N ARG A 55 -1.07 3.69 8.96
CA ARG A 55 -0.41 2.39 9.18
C ARG A 55 0.54 2.41 10.36
N ARG A 56 1.30 3.49 10.54
CA ARG A 56 2.20 3.63 11.69
C ARG A 56 1.45 3.72 13.01
N SER A 57 0.33 4.43 13.05
CA SER A 57 -0.53 4.51 14.25
C SER A 57 -1.10 3.14 14.64
N ASN A 58 -1.55 2.36 13.65
CA ASN A 58 -2.07 1.01 13.90
C ASN A 58 -0.96 0.02 14.27
N ALA A 59 0.22 0.14 13.66
CA ALA A 59 1.41 -0.63 14.04
C ALA A 59 1.78 -0.36 15.50
N LEU A 60 1.79 0.91 15.94
CA LEU A 60 2.04 1.26 17.35
C LEU A 60 0.97 0.72 18.31
N GLN A 61 -0.27 0.55 17.85
CA GLN A 61 -1.35 -0.05 18.64
C GLN A 61 -1.17 -1.56 18.81
N LEU A 62 -0.56 -2.23 17.83
CA LEU A 62 -0.25 -3.66 17.83
C LEU A 62 1.07 -3.99 18.55
N GLU A 63 2.01 -3.05 18.62
CA GLU A 63 3.24 -3.24 19.39
C GLU A 63 2.95 -3.28 20.89
N GLY A 64 3.61 -4.22 21.58
CA GLY A 64 3.48 -4.36 23.03
C GLY A 64 3.58 -5.79 23.50
N GLU A 65 3.18 -6.00 24.75
CA GLU A 65 3.13 -7.29 25.41
C GLU A 65 1.69 -7.76 25.53
N TYR A 66 1.49 -9.07 25.40
CA TYR A 66 0.18 -9.69 25.44
C TYR A 66 0.17 -10.90 26.37
N ALA A 67 -0.94 -11.07 27.08
CA ALA A 67 -1.26 -12.26 27.85
C ALA A 67 -2.05 -13.24 26.98
N ASP A 68 -1.67 -14.51 27.04
CA ASP A 68 -2.39 -15.61 26.39
C ASP A 68 -3.09 -16.43 27.48
N PRO A 69 -4.44 -16.51 27.51
CA PRO A 69 -5.15 -17.24 28.55
C PRO A 69 -4.87 -18.75 28.55
N ASN A 70 -4.40 -19.31 27.44
CA ASN A 70 -3.96 -20.71 27.37
C ASN A 70 -2.59 -20.91 28.05
N HIS A 71 -1.85 -19.83 28.28
CA HIS A 71 -0.52 -19.79 28.87
C HIS A 71 -0.46 -18.68 29.93
N VAL A 72 -1.19 -18.88 31.03
CA VAL A 72 -1.46 -17.86 32.07
C VAL A 72 -0.19 -17.22 32.64
N ASN A 73 0.87 -18.01 32.79
CA ASN A 73 2.17 -17.54 33.31
C ASN A 73 3.17 -17.18 32.21
N GLY A 74 2.78 -17.36 30.94
CA GLY A 74 3.56 -17.02 29.78
C GLY A 74 3.47 -15.54 29.42
N TRP A 75 4.20 -15.18 28.37
CA TRP A 75 4.17 -13.85 27.77
C TRP A 75 4.32 -13.93 26.27
N ARG A 76 3.81 -12.90 25.59
CA ARG A 76 3.97 -12.65 24.16
C ARG A 76 4.42 -11.21 23.98
N LYS A 77 5.28 -10.96 23.02
CA LYS A 77 5.72 -9.61 22.64
C LYS A 77 5.68 -9.47 21.14
N ILE A 78 5.11 -8.36 20.68
CA ILE A 78 4.96 -8.04 19.26
C ILE A 78 5.75 -6.77 18.97
N LYS A 79 6.57 -6.85 17.93
CA LYS A 79 7.28 -5.71 17.34
C LYS A 79 6.95 -5.63 15.86
N VAL A 80 6.66 -4.44 15.36
CA VAL A 80 6.20 -4.21 13.98
C VAL A 80 7.19 -3.31 13.23
N THR A 81 7.54 -3.71 12.02
CA THR A 81 8.38 -2.91 11.11
C THR A 81 7.69 -2.88 9.76
N GLY A 82 6.99 -1.78 9.46
CA GLY A 82 6.19 -1.67 8.24
C GLY A 82 5.02 -2.64 8.25
N ASP A 83 4.96 -3.53 7.27
CA ASP A 83 3.95 -4.60 7.16
C ASP A 83 4.42 -5.94 7.76
N ARG A 84 5.62 -5.99 8.34
CA ARG A 84 6.19 -7.18 8.97
C ARG A 84 6.11 -7.08 10.49
N ALA A 85 5.98 -8.24 11.12
CA ALA A 85 6.01 -8.38 12.56
C ALA A 85 7.03 -9.45 12.99
N ARG A 86 7.60 -9.25 14.18
CA ARG A 86 8.30 -10.28 14.94
C ARG A 86 7.48 -10.51 16.20
N ILE A 87 7.02 -11.76 16.37
CA ILE A 87 6.34 -12.21 17.57
C ILE A 87 7.31 -13.08 18.34
N THR A 88 7.52 -12.79 19.60
CA THR A 88 8.31 -13.62 20.52
C THR A 88 7.46 -13.99 21.71
N GLY A 89 7.67 -15.15 22.29
CA GLY A 89 6.94 -15.53 23.48
C GLY A 89 7.62 -16.65 24.24
N GLN A 90 7.07 -16.89 25.42
CA GLN A 90 7.41 -18.00 26.29
C GLN A 90 6.10 -18.49 26.89
N ASP A 91 5.85 -19.78 26.77
CA ASP A 91 4.57 -20.39 27.16
C ASP A 91 4.48 -20.61 28.67
N ASP A 92 5.57 -21.06 29.28
CA ASP A 92 5.66 -21.30 30.72
C ASP A 92 6.94 -20.70 31.30
N PRO A 93 6.93 -20.26 32.57
CA PRO A 93 8.14 -19.78 33.24
C PRO A 93 9.28 -20.78 33.15
N GLY A 94 10.43 -20.34 32.62
CA GLY A 94 11.60 -21.19 32.42
C GLY A 94 11.56 -22.07 31.16
N GLY A 95 10.44 -22.07 30.42
CA GLY A 95 10.34 -22.74 29.12
C GLY A 95 11.16 -22.05 28.02
N PRO A 96 11.27 -22.67 26.83
CA PRO A 96 11.99 -22.07 25.71
C PRO A 96 11.31 -20.78 25.23
N VAL A 97 12.12 -19.76 24.93
CA VAL A 97 11.64 -18.56 24.23
C VAL A 97 11.56 -18.89 22.75
N TRP A 98 10.38 -18.72 22.17
CA TRP A 98 10.13 -18.94 20.75
C TRP A 98 10.02 -17.62 19.99
N SER A 99 10.21 -17.65 18.67
CA SER A 99 10.07 -16.47 17.83
C SER A 99 9.55 -16.78 16.42
N ILE A 100 8.48 -16.10 16.03
CA ILE A 100 7.71 -16.35 14.80
C ILE A 100 7.69 -15.07 13.94
N LYS A 101 7.81 -15.23 12.61
CA LYS A 101 7.65 -14.11 11.66
C LYS A 101 6.17 -13.85 11.46
N GLY A 102 5.79 -12.61 11.23
CA GLY A 102 4.41 -12.26 10.96
C GLY A 102 4.25 -11.16 9.93
N LEU A 103 3.00 -10.99 9.52
CA LEU A 103 2.53 -9.86 8.72
C LEU A 103 1.54 -9.07 9.55
N ALA A 104 1.57 -7.76 9.46
CA ALA A 104 0.65 -6.87 10.15
C ALA A 104 -0.06 -5.97 9.13
N THR A 105 -1.37 -5.86 9.27
CA THR A 105 -2.20 -4.88 8.57
C THR A 105 -2.90 -3.98 9.59
N ASP A 106 -3.73 -3.06 9.12
CA ASP A 106 -4.50 -2.16 9.99
C ASP A 106 -5.51 -2.90 10.89
N SER A 107 -5.93 -4.11 10.51
CA SER A 107 -6.99 -4.86 11.21
C SER A 107 -6.64 -6.31 11.53
N THR A 108 -5.52 -6.83 11.05
CA THR A 108 -5.13 -8.22 11.27
C THR A 108 -3.64 -8.37 11.55
N ILE A 109 -3.30 -9.42 12.30
CA ILE A 109 -1.94 -9.92 12.40
C ILE A 109 -1.91 -11.39 11.99
N ALA A 110 -0.91 -11.76 11.20
CA ALA A 110 -0.70 -13.12 10.73
C ALA A 110 0.59 -13.68 11.33
N LEU A 111 0.53 -14.88 11.89
CA LEU A 111 1.70 -15.69 12.22
C LEU A 111 2.04 -16.55 11.01
N LEU A 112 3.27 -16.43 10.51
CA LEU A 112 3.82 -17.30 9.48
C LEU A 112 4.37 -18.53 10.18
N VAL A 113 3.54 -19.56 10.28
CA VAL A 113 3.87 -20.79 10.99
C VAL A 113 4.96 -21.51 10.21
N GLU A 114 5.98 -22.03 10.90
CA GLU A 114 7.03 -22.77 10.20
C GLU A 114 6.48 -24.11 9.68
N PRO A 115 6.74 -24.44 8.39
CA PRO A 115 6.41 -25.76 7.85
C PRO A 115 7.04 -26.87 8.69
N GLY A 116 6.23 -27.80 9.20
CA GLY A 116 6.69 -28.90 10.05
C GLY A 116 6.42 -28.72 11.55
N SER A 117 5.82 -27.61 11.98
CA SER A 117 5.22 -27.51 13.32
C SER A 117 4.17 -28.63 13.49
N VAL A 118 4.25 -29.37 14.60
CA VAL A 118 3.58 -30.69 14.80
C VAL A 118 2.06 -30.64 14.58
N GLN A 119 1.44 -29.48 14.73
CA GLN A 119 0.11 -29.21 14.19
C GLN A 119 -0.09 -27.69 14.14
N PRO A 120 -0.38 -27.08 12.99
CA PRO A 120 -0.76 -25.67 12.97
C PRO A 120 -2.09 -25.49 13.73
N PRO A 121 -2.30 -24.39 14.47
CA PRO A 121 -3.55 -24.15 15.19
C PRO A 121 -4.79 -24.22 14.29
N ALA A 122 -5.94 -24.58 14.87
CA ALA A 122 -7.19 -24.67 14.12
C ALA A 122 -7.55 -23.30 13.51
N GLY A 123 -7.77 -23.25 12.20
CA GLY A 123 -7.99 -21.99 11.47
C GLY A 123 -6.76 -21.47 10.71
N THR A 124 -5.64 -22.20 10.72
CA THR A 124 -4.52 -21.94 9.81
C THR A 124 -4.91 -22.22 8.35
N THR A 125 -4.56 -21.30 7.47
CA THR A 125 -4.74 -21.37 6.01
C THR A 125 -3.39 -21.52 5.31
N MET A 126 -3.38 -21.97 4.05
CA MET A 126 -2.19 -21.90 3.19
C MET A 126 -2.29 -20.66 2.32
N GLU A 127 -1.35 -19.73 2.46
CA GLU A 127 -1.35 -18.46 1.72
C GLU A 127 -0.02 -18.27 0.98
N SER A 128 -0.05 -17.56 -0.15
CA SER A 128 1.16 -17.12 -0.85
C SER A 128 1.71 -15.87 -0.16
N VAL A 129 2.90 -15.98 0.41
CA VAL A 129 3.64 -14.88 1.03
C VAL A 129 5.02 -14.83 0.37
N ASP A 130 5.33 -13.70 -0.27
CA ASP A 130 6.58 -13.51 -1.02
C ASP A 130 6.82 -14.63 -2.06
N ASP A 131 5.76 -14.99 -2.79
CA ASP A 131 5.73 -16.07 -3.79
C ASP A 131 6.00 -17.48 -3.25
N VAL A 132 5.92 -17.67 -1.93
CA VAL A 132 6.04 -18.97 -1.26
C VAL A 132 4.74 -19.31 -0.54
N ILE A 133 4.23 -20.53 -0.77
CA ILE A 133 3.06 -21.06 -0.08
C ILE A 133 3.46 -21.47 1.34
N VAL A 134 2.94 -20.77 2.34
CA VAL A 134 3.24 -20.99 3.77
C VAL A 134 1.96 -21.11 4.59
N PRO A 135 1.99 -21.83 5.73
CA PRO A 135 0.87 -21.85 6.65
C PRO A 135 0.76 -20.54 7.41
N VAL A 136 -0.43 -19.94 7.40
CA VAL A 136 -0.73 -18.64 7.99
C VAL A 136 -1.83 -18.77 9.03
N PHE A 137 -1.57 -18.31 10.25
CA PHE A 137 -2.57 -18.21 11.30
C PHE A 137 -2.91 -16.74 11.56
N ARG A 138 -4.11 -16.31 11.18
CA ARG A 138 -4.51 -14.89 11.13
C ARG A 138 -5.48 -14.56 12.26
N GLY A 139 -5.09 -13.61 13.09
CA GLY A 139 -5.93 -13.03 14.14
C GLY A 139 -6.44 -11.64 13.76
N ASP A 140 -7.64 -11.32 14.25
CA ASP A 140 -8.25 -9.99 14.14
C ASP A 140 -7.74 -9.10 15.27
N ILE A 141 -7.29 -7.90 14.93
CA ILE A 141 -6.92 -6.88 15.90
C ILE A 141 -8.21 -6.26 16.43
N VAL A 142 -8.41 -6.33 17.74
CA VAL A 142 -9.55 -5.76 18.45
C VAL A 142 -9.08 -4.75 19.49
N ALA A 143 -10.01 -3.96 20.03
CA ALA A 143 -9.66 -2.81 20.88
C ALA A 143 -8.73 -3.15 22.07
N ASP A 144 -8.88 -4.34 22.65
CA ASP A 144 -8.16 -4.79 23.84
C ASP A 144 -7.19 -5.97 23.58
N GLY A 145 -6.92 -6.31 22.31
CA GLY A 145 -6.10 -7.47 22.04
C GLY A 145 -6.15 -8.01 20.61
N ILE A 146 -5.90 -9.30 20.48
CA ILE A 146 -5.97 -10.05 19.22
C ILE A 146 -6.89 -11.24 19.44
N LYS A 147 -7.90 -11.39 18.57
CA LYS A 147 -8.78 -12.54 18.55
C LYS A 147 -8.30 -13.54 17.49
N TRP A 148 -8.03 -14.76 17.91
CA TRP A 148 -7.57 -15.84 17.04
C TRP A 148 -8.74 -16.71 16.57
N PRO A 149 -8.60 -17.39 15.40
CA PRO A 149 -9.68 -18.16 14.81
C PRO A 149 -9.95 -19.49 15.54
N ASP A 150 -9.05 -19.93 16.40
CA ASP A 150 -9.25 -21.07 17.32
C ASP A 150 -10.10 -20.69 18.56
N GLY A 151 -10.50 -19.41 18.68
CA GLY A 151 -11.25 -18.88 19.82
C GLY A 151 -10.36 -18.33 20.94
N ASN A 152 -9.04 -18.46 20.86
CA ASN A 152 -8.13 -17.84 21.80
C ASN A 152 -8.15 -16.30 21.64
N LYS A 153 -7.89 -15.57 22.73
CA LYS A 153 -7.78 -14.11 22.71
C LYS A 153 -6.56 -13.67 23.49
N TRP A 154 -5.58 -13.13 22.79
CA TRP A 154 -4.44 -12.50 23.43
C TRP A 154 -4.82 -11.10 23.90
N GLN A 155 -4.75 -10.85 25.21
CA GLN A 155 -5.10 -9.56 25.81
C GLN A 155 -3.87 -8.68 25.91
N ARG A 156 -3.98 -7.41 25.52
CA ARG A 156 -2.87 -6.45 25.66
C ARG A 156 -2.60 -6.18 27.14
N ARG A 157 -1.31 -6.13 27.52
CA ARG A 157 -0.86 -5.70 28.85
C ARG A 157 -0.59 -4.20 28.92
#